data_AF-A0A9N9C7W4-F1
#
_entry.id   AF-A0A9N9C7W4-F1
#
_cell.length_a   1.000
_cell.length_b   1.000
_cell.length_c   1.000
_cell.angle_alpha   90.00
_cell.angle_beta   90.00
_cell.angle_gamma   90.00
#
_symmetry.space_group_name_H-M   'P 1'
#
loop_
_entity.id
_entity.type
_entity.pdbx_description
1 polymer ?
#
loop_
_entity_poly.entity_id
_entity_poly.type
_entity_poly.pdbx_seq_one_letter_code
_entity_poly.pdbx_strand_id
1 'polypeptide(L)'
;MANARCLSVLKLMAPALAKFPSYMSQKPSDDYLNKLEHKQNLSERIPEKSSQIANQVQALPSINLNILVQQKTENQTLVKKVTKLESQMAKQTASQTVEPVRQPRSPPPSLQTEKGIENYHLLQYLNNLGIFSTEDLEINYPIKPFQKPYLE
;
A
#
# COMPACT_ATOMS: atom_id res chain seq x y z
N MET A 1 48.33 52.28 -68.73
CA MET A 1 49.43 51.29 -68.86
C MET A 1 49.92 50.82 -67.48
N ALA A 2 49.05 50.27 -66.62
CA ALA A 2 49.40 49.90 -65.23
C ALA A 2 49.61 48.38 -65.01
N ASN A 3 49.31 47.54 -66.00
CA ASN A 3 49.30 46.07 -65.83
C ASN A 3 50.66 45.38 -66.01
N ALA A 4 51.67 46.06 -66.56
CA ALA A 4 52.99 45.45 -66.77
C ALA A 4 53.84 45.39 -65.49
N ARG A 5 53.66 46.33 -64.55
CA ARG A 5 54.48 46.43 -63.33
C ARG A 5 54.05 45.46 -62.22
N CYS A 6 52.77 45.12 -62.15
CA CYS A 6 52.29 44.12 -61.17
C CYS A 6 52.77 42.71 -61.51
N LEU A 7 52.86 42.36 -62.81
CA LEU A 7 53.37 41.05 -63.24
C LEU A 7 54.83 40.84 -62.86
N SER A 8 55.68 41.88 -62.92
CA SER A 8 57.09 41.77 -62.54
C SER A 8 57.27 41.49 -61.05
N VAL A 9 56.45 42.10 -60.19
CA VAL A 9 56.51 41.88 -58.73
C VAL A 9 56.05 40.47 -58.38
N LEU A 10 54.94 40.00 -58.97
CA LEU A 10 54.43 38.65 -58.74
C LEU A 10 55.44 37.57 -59.17
N LYS A 11 56.13 37.79 -60.29
CA LYS A 11 57.18 36.90 -60.79
C LYS A 11 58.44 36.90 -59.90
N LEU A 12 58.74 38.03 -59.25
CA LEU A 12 59.82 38.15 -58.27
C LEU A 12 59.51 37.39 -56.96
N MET A 13 58.24 37.38 -56.55
CA MET A 13 57.78 36.73 -55.32
C MET A 13 57.43 35.25 -55.51
N ALA A 14 57.32 34.76 -56.75
CA ALA A 14 56.99 33.36 -57.04
C ALA A 14 57.90 32.33 -56.33
N PRO A 15 59.24 32.52 -56.22
CA PRO A 15 60.09 31.59 -55.48
C PRO A 15 59.87 31.65 -53.96
N ALA A 16 59.42 32.80 -53.43
CA ALA A 16 59.07 32.94 -52.01
C ALA A 16 57.72 32.28 -51.73
N LEU A 17 56.74 32.45 -52.62
CA LEU A 17 55.43 31.79 -52.56
C LEU A 17 55.54 30.27 -52.67
N ALA A 18 56.47 29.75 -53.48
CA ALA A 18 56.73 28.31 -53.61
C ALA A 18 57.34 27.67 -52.34
N LYS A 19 57.90 28.47 -51.43
CA LYS A 19 58.44 27.98 -50.15
C LYS A 19 57.39 27.88 -49.04
N PHE A 20 56.19 28.44 -49.25
CA PHE A 20 55.11 28.25 -48.30
C PHE A 20 54.47 26.88 -48.54
N PRO A 21 54.45 25.98 -47.54
CA PRO A 21 53.74 24.72 -47.67
C PRO A 21 52.26 25.01 -47.95
N SER A 22 51.69 24.33 -48.95
CA SER A 22 50.28 24.46 -49.29
C SER A 22 49.44 23.92 -48.13
N TYR A 23 48.88 24.83 -47.31
CA TYR A 23 47.97 24.47 -46.22
C TYR A 23 46.69 23.78 -46.72
N MET A 24 46.41 23.84 -48.03
CA MET A 24 45.27 23.17 -48.66
C MET A 24 45.46 21.66 -48.87
N SER A 25 46.64 21.11 -48.56
CA SER A 25 46.93 19.66 -48.68
C SER A 25 47.31 19.00 -47.35
N GLN A 26 47.19 19.71 -46.22
CA GLN A 26 47.38 19.10 -44.91
C GLN A 26 46.14 18.31 -44.52
N LYS A 27 46.31 17.00 -44.38
CA LYS A 27 45.28 16.13 -43.79
C LYS A 27 44.99 16.65 -42.37
N PRO A 28 43.73 16.93 -42.02
CA PRO A 28 43.41 17.44 -40.69
C PRO A 28 43.94 16.46 -39.64
N SER A 29 44.60 17.00 -38.61
CA SER A 29 45.16 16.17 -37.54
C SER A 29 44.05 15.36 -36.88
N ASP A 30 44.32 14.08 -36.63
CA ASP A 30 43.32 13.12 -36.11
C ASP A 30 42.68 13.60 -34.78
N ASP A 31 43.39 14.40 -33.98
CA ASP A 31 42.87 15.01 -32.76
C ASP A 31 41.70 15.99 -33.04
N TYR A 32 41.73 16.71 -34.16
CA TYR A 32 40.63 17.61 -34.55
C TYR A 32 39.40 16.84 -35.03
N LEU A 33 39.59 15.72 -35.74
CA LEU A 33 38.48 14.88 -36.19
C LEU A 33 37.80 14.19 -35.00
N ASN A 34 38.57 13.63 -34.07
CA ASN A 34 38.04 13.02 -32.86
C ASN A 34 37.24 14.02 -32.00
N LYS A 35 37.72 15.27 -31.87
CA LYS A 35 36.99 16.32 -31.13
C LYS A 35 35.69 16.74 -31.82
N LEU A 36 35.65 16.74 -33.15
CA LEU A 36 34.44 17.07 -33.92
C LEU A 36 33.41 15.95 -33.83
N GLU A 37 33.83 14.69 -33.96
CA GLU A 37 33.00 13.51 -33.79
C GLU A 37 32.44 13.44 -32.37
N HIS A 38 33.25 13.73 -31.35
CA HIS A 38 32.78 13.72 -29.96
C HIS A 38 31.72 14.81 -29.70
N LYS A 39 31.85 15.98 -30.35
CA LYS A 39 30.84 17.06 -30.30
C LYS A 39 29.56 16.70 -31.06
N GLN A 40 29.67 16.05 -32.21
CA GLN A 40 28.50 15.59 -32.98
C GLN A 40 27.73 14.50 -32.23
N ASN A 41 28.42 13.51 -31.67
CA ASN A 41 27.84 12.50 -30.81
C ASN A 41 27.14 13.10 -29.57
N LEU A 42 27.70 14.16 -28.98
CA LEU A 42 27.03 14.90 -27.90
C LEU A 42 25.79 15.64 -28.40
N SER A 43 25.87 16.24 -29.59
CA SER A 43 24.77 16.98 -30.22
C SER A 43 23.59 16.10 -30.61
N GLU A 44 23.81 14.84 -30.98
CA GLU A 44 22.74 13.88 -31.31
C GLU A 44 22.17 13.16 -30.07
N ARG A 45 23.03 12.87 -29.09
CA ARG A 45 22.63 12.21 -27.83
C ARG A 45 21.69 13.07 -26.98
N ILE A 46 21.78 14.40 -27.07
CA ILE A 46 20.91 15.31 -26.30
C ILE A 46 19.44 15.25 -26.82
N PRO A 47 19.16 15.43 -28.12
CA PRO A 47 17.83 15.22 -28.70
C PRO A 47 17.26 13.82 -28.45
N GLU A 48 18.06 12.77 -28.59
CA GLU A 48 17.61 11.39 -28.35
C GLU A 48 17.17 11.17 -26.90
N LYS A 49 18.00 11.57 -25.93
CA LYS A 49 17.65 11.47 -24.51
C LYS A 49 16.44 12.33 -24.16
N SER A 50 16.33 13.53 -24.75
CA SER A 50 15.17 14.41 -24.55
C SER A 50 13.88 13.77 -25.06
N SER A 51 13.91 13.18 -26.27
CA SER A 51 12.80 12.41 -26.84
C SER A 51 12.44 11.19 -25.99
N GLN A 52 13.44 10.45 -25.52
CA GLN A 52 13.24 9.30 -24.64
C GLN A 52 12.59 9.69 -23.31
N ILE A 53 12.98 10.84 -22.73
CA ILE A 53 12.37 11.36 -21.49
C ILE A 53 10.93 11.80 -21.77
N ALA A 54 10.68 12.50 -22.88
CA ALA A 54 9.32 12.94 -23.25
C ALA A 54 8.36 11.74 -23.40
N ASN A 55 8.80 10.68 -24.07
CA ASN A 55 8.02 9.46 -24.25
C ASN A 55 7.74 8.74 -22.92
N GLN A 56 8.73 8.68 -22.02
CA GLN A 56 8.54 8.10 -20.68
C GLN A 56 7.55 8.91 -19.84
N VAL A 57 7.67 10.25 -19.84
CA VAL A 57 6.78 11.14 -19.11
C VAL A 57 5.35 11.05 -19.65
N GLN A 58 5.18 10.94 -20.97
CA GLN A 58 3.86 10.77 -21.59
C GLN A 58 3.22 9.41 -21.26
N ALA A 59 4.00 8.39 -20.93
CA ALA A 59 3.51 7.07 -20.54
C ALA A 59 3.07 6.98 -19.06
N LEU A 60 3.55 7.87 -18.18
CA LEU A 60 3.25 7.83 -16.73
C LEU A 60 1.75 7.87 -16.41
N PRO A 61 0.91 8.72 -17.04
CA PRO A 61 -0.53 8.73 -16.77
C PRO A 61 -1.19 7.40 -17.10
N SER A 62 -0.85 6.79 -18.23
CA SER A 62 -1.39 5.49 -18.67
C SER A 62 -0.97 4.36 -17.72
N ILE A 63 0.28 4.36 -17.26
CA ILE A 63 0.79 3.39 -16.28
C ILE A 63 0.02 3.53 -14.95
N ASN A 64 -0.13 4.76 -14.45
CA ASN A 64 -0.85 5.02 -13.21
C ASN A 64 -2.32 4.59 -13.28
N LEU A 65 -2.99 4.85 -14.41
CA LEU A 65 -4.36 4.40 -14.63
C LEU A 65 -4.47 2.87 -14.62
N ASN A 66 -3.55 2.18 -15.29
CA ASN A 66 -3.55 0.71 -15.32
C ASN A 66 -3.33 0.11 -13.92
N ILE A 67 -2.39 0.66 -13.15
CA ILE A 67 -2.14 0.24 -11.75
C ILE A 67 -3.40 0.44 -10.91
N LEU A 68 -4.07 1.59 -11.04
CA LEU A 68 -5.29 1.90 -10.29
C LEU A 68 -6.45 0.94 -10.66
N VAL A 69 -6.62 0.65 -11.95
CA VAL A 69 -7.65 -0.29 -12.44
C VAL A 69 -7.37 -1.70 -11.94
N GLN A 70 -6.12 -2.14 -11.99
CA GLN A 70 -5.71 -3.46 -11.48
C GLN A 70 -6.00 -3.56 -9.98
N GLN A 71 -5.54 -2.59 -9.18
CA GLN A 71 -5.75 -2.57 -7.74
C GLN A 71 -7.25 -2.57 -7.37
N LYS A 72 -8.07 -1.79 -8.08
CA LYS A 72 -9.52 -1.76 -7.87
C LYS A 72 -10.18 -3.11 -8.17
N THR A 73 -9.73 -3.79 -9.22
CA THR A 73 -10.26 -5.10 -9.63
C THR A 73 -9.90 -6.19 -8.61
N GLU A 74 -8.65 -6.20 -8.15
CA GLU A 74 -8.18 -7.11 -7.11
C GLU A 74 -8.95 -6.90 -5.80
N ASN A 75 -9.07 -5.65 -5.34
CA ASN A 75 -9.83 -5.31 -4.14
C ASN A 75 -11.31 -5.68 -4.26
N GLN A 76 -11.94 -5.43 -5.41
CA GLN A 76 -13.33 -5.85 -5.63
C GLN A 76 -13.48 -7.38 -5.56
N THR A 77 -12.50 -8.12 -6.08
CA THR A 77 -12.49 -9.59 -6.01
C THR A 77 -12.33 -10.08 -4.58
N LEU A 78 -11.45 -9.45 -3.79
CA LEU A 78 -11.28 -9.76 -2.37
C LEU A 78 -12.56 -9.49 -1.58
N VAL A 79 -13.20 -8.34 -1.76
CA VAL A 79 -14.48 -8.02 -1.11
C VAL A 79 -15.54 -9.09 -1.42
N LYS A 80 -15.70 -9.49 -2.69
CA LYS A 80 -16.63 -10.57 -3.07
C LYS A 80 -16.32 -11.89 -2.37
N LYS A 81 -15.03 -12.25 -2.22
CA LYS A 81 -14.61 -13.46 -1.50
C LYS A 81 -14.91 -13.37 -0.01
N VAL A 82 -14.61 -12.24 0.62
CA VAL A 82 -14.91 -11.99 2.04
C VAL A 82 -16.41 -12.09 2.30
N THR A 83 -17.26 -11.41 1.51
CA THR A 83 -18.72 -11.49 1.66
C THR A 83 -19.25 -12.91 1.48
N LYS A 84 -18.67 -13.69 0.55
CA LYS A 84 -19.03 -15.11 0.36
C LYS A 84 -18.65 -15.94 1.59
N LEU A 85 -17.45 -15.75 2.14
CA LEU A 85 -16.98 -16.45 3.34
C LEU A 85 -17.82 -16.08 4.56
N GLU A 86 -18.09 -14.79 4.78
CA GLU A 86 -19.00 -14.32 5.85
C GLU A 86 -20.38 -14.95 5.73
N SER A 87 -20.93 -15.03 4.50
CA SER A 87 -22.20 -15.70 4.24
C SER A 87 -22.15 -17.20 4.56
N GLN A 88 -21.02 -17.86 4.30
CA GLN A 88 -20.84 -19.28 4.65
C GLN A 88 -20.74 -19.47 6.16
N MET A 89 -19.98 -18.62 6.86
CA MET A 89 -19.87 -18.64 8.31
C MET A 89 -21.22 -18.39 8.98
N ALA A 90 -21.99 -17.40 8.52
CA ALA A 90 -23.33 -17.13 9.03
C ALA A 90 -24.28 -18.33 8.85
N LYS A 91 -24.22 -19.02 7.69
CA LYS A 91 -25.01 -20.24 7.45
C LYS A 91 -24.58 -21.41 8.33
N GLN A 92 -23.27 -21.56 8.61
CA GLN A 92 -22.78 -22.59 9.52
C GLN A 92 -23.16 -22.31 10.98
N THR A 93 -23.15 -21.05 11.42
CA THR A 93 -23.68 -20.66 12.74
C THR A 93 -25.20 -20.87 12.83
N ALA A 94 -25.95 -20.65 11.73
CA ALA A 94 -27.38 -20.92 11.68
C ALA A 94 -27.71 -22.43 11.74
N SER A 95 -26.92 -23.31 11.10
CA SER A 95 -27.09 -24.77 11.21
C SER A 95 -26.68 -25.35 12.58
N GLN A 96 -25.93 -24.61 13.40
CA GLN A 96 -25.71 -24.94 14.81
C GLN A 96 -26.62 -24.18 15.77
N THR A 97 -27.69 -23.54 15.28
CA THR A 97 -28.82 -23.15 16.13
C THR A 97 -29.68 -24.39 16.43
N VAL A 98 -29.07 -25.40 17.04
CA VAL A 98 -29.75 -26.01 18.18
C VAL A 98 -29.77 -24.84 19.16
N GLU A 99 -30.95 -24.29 19.49
CA GLU A 99 -31.03 -23.30 20.55
C GLU A 99 -30.17 -23.82 21.70
N PRO A 100 -29.04 -23.17 22.07
CA PRO A 100 -28.59 -23.39 23.42
C PRO A 100 -29.77 -22.90 24.21
N VAL A 101 -30.46 -23.80 24.92
CA VAL A 101 -31.44 -23.45 25.93
C VAL A 101 -30.68 -22.50 26.85
N ARG A 102 -30.73 -21.20 26.55
CA ARG A 102 -29.98 -20.19 27.27
C ARG A 102 -30.79 -19.98 28.52
N GLN A 103 -30.63 -20.92 29.44
CA GLN A 103 -30.90 -20.65 30.82
C GLN A 103 -30.17 -19.36 31.14
N PRO A 104 -30.84 -18.35 31.72
CA PRO A 104 -30.19 -17.10 32.06
C PRO A 104 -28.98 -17.43 32.93
N ARG A 105 -27.79 -17.16 32.40
CA ARG A 105 -26.49 -17.32 33.06
C ARG A 105 -26.27 -16.27 34.14
N SER A 106 -27.21 -15.33 34.27
CA SER A 106 -27.22 -14.33 35.31
C SER A 106 -27.74 -14.96 36.62
N PRO A 107 -27.16 -14.61 37.77
CA PRO A 107 -27.83 -14.78 39.06
C PRO A 107 -29.25 -14.23 38.97
N PRO A 108 -30.24 -14.82 39.67
CA PRO A 108 -31.59 -14.27 39.72
C PRO A 108 -31.50 -12.77 40.05
N PRO A 109 -32.39 -11.91 39.50
CA PRO A 109 -32.29 -10.46 39.65
C PRO A 109 -32.13 -9.99 41.11
N SER A 110 -32.70 -10.73 42.06
CA SER A 110 -32.55 -10.51 43.51
C SER A 110 -31.12 -10.70 44.02
N LEU A 111 -30.25 -11.45 43.35
CA LEU A 111 -28.85 -11.69 43.72
C LEU A 111 -27.84 -10.88 42.88
N GLN A 112 -28.31 -9.92 42.07
CA GLN A 112 -27.42 -9.04 41.29
C GLN A 112 -26.94 -7.82 42.08
N THR A 113 -27.54 -7.55 43.24
CA THR A 113 -27.19 -6.41 44.11
C THR A 113 -26.67 -6.90 45.45
N GLU A 114 -25.74 -6.15 46.05
CA GLU A 114 -25.16 -6.45 47.38
C GLU A 114 -26.24 -6.64 48.43
N LYS A 115 -27.20 -5.71 48.51
CA LYS A 115 -28.33 -5.79 49.44
C LYS A 115 -29.20 -7.04 49.25
N GLY A 116 -29.36 -7.48 48.00
CA GLY A 116 -30.11 -8.68 47.69
C GLY A 116 -29.38 -9.98 48.08
N ILE A 117 -28.05 -9.99 47.97
CA ILE A 117 -27.19 -11.07 48.47
C ILE A 117 -27.24 -11.12 50.01
N GLU A 118 -27.14 -9.98 50.69
CA GLU A 118 -27.26 -9.89 52.15
C GLU A 118 -28.62 -10.39 52.65
N ASN A 119 -29.71 -9.97 51.99
CA ASN A 119 -31.05 -10.42 52.34
C ASN A 119 -31.20 -11.94 52.17
N TYR A 120 -30.63 -12.51 51.10
CA TYR A 120 -30.61 -13.95 50.89
C TYR A 120 -29.90 -14.68 52.05
N HIS A 121 -28.70 -14.23 52.45
CA HIS A 121 -27.97 -14.84 53.56
C HIS A 121 -28.68 -14.70 54.91
N LEU A 122 -29.33 -13.57 55.16
CA LEU A 122 -30.13 -13.35 56.37
C LEU A 122 -31.33 -14.30 56.43
N LEU A 123 -32.09 -14.43 55.34
CA LEU A 123 -33.24 -15.32 55.28
C LEU A 123 -32.82 -16.79 55.28
N GLN A 124 -31.69 -17.13 54.66
CA GLN A 124 -31.10 -18.47 54.76
C GLN A 124 -30.75 -18.82 56.22
N TYR A 125 -30.18 -17.89 56.97
CA TYR A 125 -29.89 -18.08 58.40
C TYR A 125 -31.18 -18.29 59.21
N LEU A 126 -32.20 -17.46 59.01
CA LEU A 126 -33.50 -17.60 59.68
C LEU A 126 -34.23 -18.90 59.30
N ASN A 127 -34.09 -19.33 58.04
CA ASN A 127 -34.61 -20.61 57.55
C ASN A 127 -33.93 -21.79 58.23
N ASN A 128 -32.59 -21.78 58.35
CA ASN A 128 -31.83 -22.80 59.06
C ASN A 128 -32.19 -22.89 60.55
N LEU A 129 -32.65 -21.78 61.14
CA LEU A 129 -33.17 -21.72 62.51
C LEU A 129 -34.63 -22.20 62.64
N GLY A 130 -35.30 -22.53 61.54
CA GLY A 130 -36.71 -22.94 61.51
C GLY A 130 -37.71 -21.80 61.73
N ILE A 131 -37.25 -20.54 61.62
CA ILE A 131 -38.08 -19.34 61.84
C ILE A 131 -38.74 -18.88 60.53
N PHE A 132 -38.13 -19.21 59.39
CA PHE A 132 -38.58 -18.78 58.06
C PHE A 132 -38.86 -19.99 57.16
N SER A 133 -39.92 -19.93 56.35
CA SER A 133 -40.33 -21.03 55.46
C SER A 133 -39.33 -21.24 54.32
N THR A 134 -39.04 -22.52 54.03
CA THR A 134 -38.24 -22.93 52.86
C THR A 134 -38.92 -22.58 51.56
N GLU A 135 -40.25 -22.68 51.51
CA GLU A 135 -41.05 -22.37 50.34
C GLU A 135 -40.95 -20.88 50.01
N ASP A 136 -41.08 -20.02 51.02
CA ASP A 136 -40.96 -18.57 50.85
C ASP A 136 -39.54 -18.14 50.42
N LEU A 137 -38.50 -18.84 50.93
CA LEU A 137 -37.11 -18.58 50.54
C LEU A 137 -36.87 -18.96 49.07
N GLU A 138 -37.35 -20.13 48.62
CA GLU A 138 -37.17 -20.60 47.24
C GLU A 138 -38.00 -19.77 46.22
N ILE A 139 -39.16 -19.24 46.62
CA ILE A 139 -39.98 -18.35 45.78
C ILE A 139 -39.26 -17.02 45.52
N ASN A 140 -38.68 -16.41 46.56
CA ASN A 140 -38.05 -15.10 46.47
C ASN A 140 -36.60 -15.16 45.93
N TYR A 141 -35.92 -16.29 46.15
CA TYR A 141 -34.54 -16.52 45.72
C TYR A 141 -34.43 -17.91 45.09
N PRO A 142 -34.91 -18.10 43.85
CA PRO A 142 -34.87 -19.39 43.18
C PRO A 142 -33.42 -19.75 42.85
N ILE A 143 -32.78 -20.51 43.73
CA ILE A 143 -31.44 -21.06 43.51
C ILE A 143 -31.58 -22.29 42.63
N LYS A 144 -30.92 -22.26 41.47
CA LYS A 144 -30.94 -23.40 40.56
C LYS A 144 -30.17 -24.57 41.18
N PRO A 145 -30.54 -25.84 40.93
CA PRO A 145 -29.88 -26.99 41.53
C PRO A 145 -28.35 -27.01 41.37
N PHE A 146 -27.84 -26.53 40.23
CA PHE A 146 -26.40 -26.44 39.94
C PHE A 146 -25.66 -25.29 40.66
N GLN A 147 -26.39 -24.42 41.37
CA GLN A 147 -25.84 -23.37 42.21
C GLN A 147 -25.86 -23.75 43.69
N LYS A 148 -26.54 -24.84 44.08
CA LYS A 148 -26.52 -25.32 45.46
C LYS A 148 -25.12 -25.88 45.75
N PRO A 149 -24.44 -25.45 46.83
CA PRO A 149 -23.18 -26.07 47.23
C PRO A 149 -23.44 -27.53 47.57
N TYR A 150 -22.64 -28.44 47.01
CA TYR A 150 -22.66 -29.84 47.41
C TYR A 150 -22.16 -29.92 48.85
N LEU A 151 -23.07 -30.04 49.80
CA LEU A 151 -22.75 -30.42 51.16
C LEU A 151 -22.57 -31.95 51.14
N GLU A 152 -21.32 -32.40 51.18
CA GLU A 152 -20.93 -33.78 51.54
C GLU A 152 -21.07 -34.00 53.06
#